data_AF-A0A1T4PG26-F1
#
_entry.id   AF-A0A1T4PG26-F1
#
_cell.length_a   1.000
_cell.length_b   1.000
_cell.length_c   1.000
_cell.angle_alpha   90.00
_cell.angle_beta   90.00
_cell.angle_gamma   90.00
#
_symmetry.space_group_name_H-M   'P 1'
#
loop_
_entity.id
_entity.type
_entity.pdbx_description
1 polymer ?
#
loop_
_entity_poly.entity_id
_entity_poly.type
_entity_poly.pdbx_seq_one_letter_code
_entity_poly.pdbx_strand_id
1 'polypeptide(L)' 'MLEFKSENGYYWDEKENIKNNILLKIDRNDEKIKKLLLWKKGDIQEIKIISPIDNKEFFIRKIKHLSIYDNVFIITW' A
#
# COMPACT_ATOMS: atom_id res chain seq x y z
N MET A 1 12.64 -0.79 -1.45
CA MET A 1 11.39 -0.72 -0.67
C MET A 1 10.53 0.40 -1.25
N LEU A 2 9.28 0.13 -1.61
CA LEU A 2 8.36 1.14 -2.15
C LEU A 2 7.67 1.87 -0.99
N GLU A 3 7.42 3.16 -1.15
CA GLU A 3 6.78 3.99 -0.14
C GLU A 3 5.51 4.62 -0.69
N PHE A 4 4.40 4.46 0.02
CA PHE A 4 3.07 4.95 -0.38
C PHE A 4 2.44 5.76 0.75
N LYS A 5 1.65 6.76 0.37
CA LYS A 5 0.83 7.52 1.31
C LYS A 5 -0.54 6.86 1.40
N SER A 6 -1.00 6.52 2.60
CA SER A 6 -2.34 5.94 2.79
C SER A 6 -3.43 6.99 2.55
N GLU A 7 -4.64 6.56 2.22
CA GLU A 7 -5.81 7.45 2.14
C GLU A 7 -6.30 7.83 3.55
N ASN A 8 -6.94 9.01 3.66
CA ASN A 8 -7.50 9.47 4.93
C ASN A 8 -8.55 8.48 5.46
N GLY A 9 -8.45 8.11 6.74
CA GLY A 9 -9.36 7.18 7.42
C GLY A 9 -8.95 5.70 7.34
N TYR A 10 -8.00 5.33 6.47
CA TYR A 10 -7.52 3.94 6.36
C TYR A 10 -6.25 3.69 7.16
N TYR A 11 -5.36 4.68 7.24
CA TYR A 11 -4.08 4.56 7.94
C TYR A 11 -4.18 4.06 9.39
N TRP A 12 -5.14 4.58 10.18
CA TRP A 12 -5.26 4.24 11.60
C TRP A 12 -5.80 2.82 11.80
N ASP A 13 -6.88 2.45 11.11
CA ASP A 13 -7.42 1.08 11.10
C ASP A 13 -6.34 0.04 10.71
N GLU A 14 -5.50 0.39 9.73
CA GLU A 14 -4.43 -0.48 9.23
C GLU A 14 -3.25 -0.57 10.20
N LYS A 15 -2.87 0.54 10.82
CA LYS A 15 -1.82 0.60 11.85
C LYS A 15 -2.18 -0.30 13.02
N GLU A 16 -3.45 -0.30 13.44
CA GLU A 16 -3.99 -1.11 14.53
C GLU A 16 -4.30 -2.57 14.15
N ASN A 17 -4.02 -3.00 12.91
CA ASN A 17 -4.35 -4.35 12.39
C ASN A 17 -5.85 -4.70 12.47
N ILE A 18 -6.74 -3.70 12.47
CA ILE A 18 -8.19 -3.92 12.43
C ILE A 18 -8.61 -4.40 11.03
N LYS A 19 -7.86 -4.01 10.00
CA LYS A 19 -8.00 -4.48 8.61
C LYS A 19 -6.69 -5.07 8.11
N ASN A 20 -6.79 -6.16 7.35
CA ASN A 20 -5.66 -6.85 6.73
C ASN A 20 -5.39 -6.36 5.30
N ASN A 21 -5.84 -5.16 4.96
CA ASN A 21 -5.74 -4.61 3.61
C ASN A 21 -5.61 -3.08 3.62
N ILE A 22 -4.89 -2.55 2.62
CA ILE A 22 -4.81 -1.12 2.33
C ILE A 22 -5.41 -0.80 0.98
N LEU A 23 -6.05 0.36 0.92
CA LEU A 23 -6.43 1.00 -0.33
C LEU A 23 -5.41 2.09 -0.68
N LEU A 24 -4.80 1.93 -1.85
CA LEU A 24 -3.92 2.95 -2.43
C LEU A 24 -4.53 3.45 -3.73
N LYS A 25 -4.71 4.77 -3.85
CA LYS A 25 -5.06 5.36 -5.14
C LYS A 25 -3.96 5.12 -6.17
N ILE A 26 -4.39 4.75 -7.37
CA ILE A 26 -3.51 4.52 -8.50
C ILE A 26 -3.46 5.76 -9.37
N ASP A 27 -2.26 6.32 -9.50
CA ASP A 27 -1.88 7.06 -10.69
C ASP A 27 -1.08 6.13 -11.61
N ARG A 28 -1.64 5.79 -12.77
CA ARG A 28 -1.00 4.87 -13.74
C ARG A 28 0.30 5.43 -14.31
N ASN A 29 0.54 6.74 -14.19
CA ASN A 29 1.76 7.38 -14.63
C ASN A 29 2.87 7.29 -13.58
N ASP A 30 2.54 7.01 -12.31
CA ASP A 30 3.49 6.89 -11.21
C ASP A 30 4.44 5.70 -11.41
N GLU A 31 5.75 5.96 -11.37
CA GLU A 31 6.78 4.93 -11.50
C GLU A 31 6.73 3.88 -10.37
N LYS A 32 6.30 4.27 -9.16
CA LYS A 32 6.13 3.35 -8.02
C LYS A 32 5.02 2.35 -8.32
N ILE A 33 3.93 2.80 -8.95
CA ILE A 33 2.84 1.93 -9.37
C ILE A 33 3.31 0.96 -10.46
N LYS A 34 4.06 1.45 -11.46
CA LYS A 34 4.66 0.58 -12.49
C LYS A 34 5.56 -0.49 -11.87
N LYS A 35 6.36 -0.13 -10.87
CA LYS A 35 7.19 -1.09 -10.11
C LYS A 35 6.36 -2.10 -9.33
N LEU A 36 5.28 -1.66 -8.68
CA LEU A 36 4.36 -2.50 -7.93
C LEU A 36 3.67 -3.54 -8.83
N LEU A 37 3.31 -3.17 -10.06
CA LEU A 37 2.70 -4.06 -11.06
C LEU A 37 3.63 -5.18 -11.54
N LEU A 38 4.95 -5.01 -11.41
CA LEU A 38 5.93 -6.02 -11.80
C LEU A 38 6.13 -7.09 -10.71
N TRP A 39 5.54 -6.92 -9.53
CA TRP A 39 5.68 -7.86 -8.43
C TRP A 39 4.94 -9.15 -8.76
N LYS A 40 5.65 -10.30 -8.66
CA LYS A 40 5.05 -11.60 -8.96
C LYS A 40 4.34 -12.15 -7.74
N LYS A 41 3.27 -12.91 -7.98
CA LYS A 41 2.59 -13.68 -6.94
C LYS A 41 3.60 -14.63 -6.28
N GLY A 42 3.81 -14.48 -4.97
CA GLY A 42 4.76 -15.27 -4.19
C GLY A 42 6.04 -14.52 -3.81
N ASP A 43 6.33 -13.37 -4.42
CA ASP A 43 7.41 -12.50 -3.98
C ASP A 43 7.02 -11.85 -2.65
N ILE A 44 7.78 -12.16 -1.60
CA ILE A 44 7.70 -11.45 -0.34
C ILE A 44 8.33 -10.07 -0.55
N GLN A 45 7.50 -9.03 -0.60
CA GLN A 45 7.97 -7.65 -0.72
C GLN A 45 7.35 -6.78 0.36
N GLU A 46 8.12 -5.80 0.82
CA GLU A 46 7.70 -4.86 1.86
C GLU A 46 7.37 -3.49 1.25
N ILE A 47 6.25 -2.93 1.69
CA ILE A 47 5.89 -1.54 1.46
C ILE A 47 5.95 -0.76 2.75
N LYS A 48 6.38 0.49 2.64
CA LYS A 48 6.30 1.48 3.71
C LYS A 48 5.09 2.36 3.47
N ILE A 49 4.23 2.45 4.48
CA ILE A 49 2.99 3.19 4.43
C ILE A 49 3.15 4.42 5.31
N ILE A 50 3.10 5.59 4.70
CA ILE A 50 3.31 6.88 5.33
C ILE A 50 1.95 7.47 5.72
N SER A 51 1.89 8.06 6.91
CA SER A 51 0.71 8.75 7.42
C SER A 51 0.23 9.82 6.43
N PRO A 52 -1.10 9.94 6.23
CA PRO A 52 -1.64 10.98 5.37
C PRO A 52 -1.47 12.39 5.97
N ILE A 53 -1.40 12.49 7.30
CA ILE A 53 -1.43 13.74 8.07
C ILE A 53 -0.03 14.33 8.24
N ASP A 54 0.94 13.51 8.64
CA ASP A 54 2.33 13.91 8.75
C ASP A 54 3.21 12.89 8.02
N ASN A 55 4.21 13.36 7.29
CA ASN A 55 5.14 12.46 6.59
C ASN A 55 6.17 11.83 7.55
N LYS A 56 5.96 11.91 8.87
CA LYS A 56 6.90 11.46 9.90
C LYS A 56 6.53 10.08 10.42
N GLU A 57 5.25 9.80 10.60
CA GLU A 57 4.77 8.48 10.95
C GLU A 57 4.70 7.55 9.73
N PHE A 58 5.16 6.32 9.92
CA PHE A 58 4.98 5.25 8.95
C PHE A 58 4.95 3.89 9.63
N PHE A 59 4.44 2.89 8.90
CA PHE A 59 4.60 1.48 9.26
C PHE A 59 5.00 0.66 8.03
N ILE A 60 5.54 -0.54 8.26
CA ILE A 60 5.96 -1.45 7.20
C ILE A 60 4.99 -2.62 7.16
N ARG A 61 4.60 -3.04 5.94
CA ARG A 61 3.80 -4.24 5.69
C ARG A 61 4.46 -5.13 4.66
N LYS A 62 4.45 -6.42 4.95
CA LYS A 62 4.89 -7.49 4.06
C LYS A 62 3.71 -7.95 3.23
N ILE A 63 3.77 -7.74 1.93
CA ILE A 63 2.65 -7.97 1.03
C ILE A 63 2.49 -9.45 0.74
N LYS A 64 1.23 -9.92 0.85
CA LYS A 64 0.81 -11.28 0.47
C LYS A 64 0.04 -11.29 -0.84
N HIS A 65 -0.83 -10.30 -1.05
CA HIS A 65 -1.65 -10.20 -2.24
C HIS A 65 -1.77 -8.76 -2.73
N LEU A 66 -1.90 -8.63 -4.05
CA LEU A 66 -2.12 -7.37 -4.74
C LEU A 66 -3.29 -7.55 -5.70
N SER A 67 -4.34 -6.76 -5.56
CA SER A 67 -5.47 -6.69 -6.48
C SER A 67 -5.66 -5.27 -6.98
N ILE A 68 -6.20 -5.12 -8.19
CA ILE A 68 -6.58 -3.82 -8.76
C ILE A 68 -8.08 -3.82 -8.97
N TYR A 69 -8.74 -2.78 -8.49
CA TYR A 69 -10.14 -2.52 -8.80
C TYR A 69 -10.29 -1.06 -9.21
N ASP A 70 -10.71 -0.83 -10.45
CA ASP A 70 -10.78 0.49 -11.08
C ASP A 70 -9.43 1.25 -11.02
N ASN A 71 -9.34 2.30 -10.19
CA ASN A 71 -8.14 3.12 -9.99
C ASN A 71 -7.58 2.97 -8.57
N VAL A 72 -7.77 1.81 -7.94
CA VAL A 72 -7.31 1.53 -6.58
C VAL A 72 -6.60 0.19 -6.50
N PHE A 73 -5.46 0.15 -5.81
CA PHE A 73 -4.84 -1.10 -5.37
C PHE A 73 -5.43 -1.51 -4.04
N ILE A 74 -5.83 -2.77 -3.96
CA ILE A 74 -6.14 -3.45 -2.71
C ILE A 74 -4.94 -4.34 -2.41
N ILE A 75 -4.15 -3.96 -1.42
CA ILE A 75 -2.97 -4.74 -1.01
C ILE A 75 -3.28 -5.42 0.31
N THR A 76 -3.14 -6.74 0.40
CA THR A 76 -3.31 -7.50 1.64
C THR A 76 -1.98 -8.03 2.15
N TRP A 77 -1.85 -8.16 3.48
CA TRP A 77 -0.62 -8.57 4.17
C TRP A 77 -0.83 -9.67 5.20
#